data_AF-A0A532B568-F1
#
_entry.id   AF-A0A532B568-F1
#
_cell.length_a   1.000
_cell.length_b   1.000
_cell.length_c   1.000
_cell.angle_alpha   90.00
_cell.angle_beta   90.00
_cell.angle_gamma   90.00
#
_symmetry.space_group_name_H-M   'P 1'
#
loop_
_entity.id
_entity.type
_entity.pdbx_description
1 polymer ?
#
loop_
_entity_poly.entity_id
_entity_poly.type
_entity_poly.pdbx_seq_one_letter_code
_entity_poly.pdbx_strand_id
1 'polypeptide(L)' 'MRPWTTTIAVLAWLSVAGSASAETLLVGVAAPLSGPSAILGKQIEAGATMAAEASDTEVRMIDDACTADGGAAAAREFT' A
#
# COMPACT_ATOMS: atom_id res chain seq x y z
N MET A 1 -15.58 -6.76 -47.13
CA MET A 1 -14.34 -6.11 -46.64
C MET A 1 -14.51 -5.31 -45.34
N ARG A 2 -15.74 -5.02 -44.87
CA ARG A 2 -16.01 -4.17 -43.70
C ARG A 2 -15.91 -4.78 -42.27
N PRO A 3 -15.94 -6.12 -42.05
CA PRO A 3 -15.91 -6.66 -40.68
C PRO A 3 -14.51 -6.71 -40.08
N TRP A 4 -13.46 -6.78 -40.90
CA TRP A 4 -12.09 -6.92 -40.42
C TRP A 4 -11.58 -5.59 -39.82
N THR A 5 -11.92 -4.46 -40.44
CA THR A 5 -11.56 -3.13 -39.94
C THR A 5 -12.23 -2.82 -38.60
N THR A 6 -13.47 -3.28 -38.39
CA THR A 6 -14.16 -3.13 -37.10
C THR A 6 -13.53 -3.98 -36.01
N THR A 7 -13.11 -5.21 -36.30
CA THR A 7 -12.45 -6.08 -35.31
C THR A 7 -11.09 -5.54 -34.89
N ILE A 8 -10.30 -5.02 -35.83
CA ILE A 8 -8.99 -4.41 -35.53
C ILE A 8 -9.15 -3.17 -34.65
N ALA A 9 -10.15 -2.32 -34.94
CA ALA A 9 -10.42 -1.13 -34.14
C ALA A 9 -10.81 -1.49 -32.70
N VAL A 10 -11.62 -2.53 -32.51
CA VAL A 10 -12.01 -3.01 -31.17
C VAL A 10 -10.80 -3.56 -30.41
N LEU A 11 -9.98 -4.41 -31.03
CA LEU A 11 -8.76 -4.93 -30.38
C LEU A 11 -7.77 -3.81 -29.99
N ALA A 12 -7.61 -2.80 -30.85
CA ALA A 12 -6.76 -1.65 -30.54
C ALA A 12 -7.28 -0.82 -29.36
N TRP A 13 -8.61 -0.73 -29.20
CA TRP A 13 -9.23 -0.09 -28.04
C TRP A 13 -9.06 -0.90 -26.76
N LEU A 14 -9.14 -2.24 -26.82
CA LEU A 14 -8.90 -3.09 -25.66
C LEU A 14 -7.45 -3.01 -25.16
N SER A 15 -6.46 -2.83 -26.04
CA SER A 15 -5.06 -2.68 -25.61
C SER A 15 -4.79 -1.41 -24.80
N VAL A 16 -5.61 -0.37 -24.93
CA VAL A 16 -5.51 0.86 -24.12
C VAL A 16 -6.16 0.68 -22.74
N ALA A 17 -7.17 -0.18 -22.63
CA ALA A 17 -7.83 -0.48 -21.36
C ALA A 17 -7.02 -1.43 -20.45
N GLY A 18 -5.99 -2.11 -20.98
CA GLY A 18 -5.15 -3.05 -20.25
C GLY A 18 -4.15 -2.41 -19.27
N SER A 19 -3.97 -1.10 -19.32
CA SER A 19 -3.14 -0.35 -18.37
C SER A 19 -3.94 0.06 -17.13
N ALA A 20 -4.70 -0.87 -16.55
CA ALA A 20 -5.10 -0.72 -15.16
C ALA A 20 -3.85 -1.00 -14.33
N SER A 21 -3.06 0.04 -14.04
CA SER A 21 -2.03 -0.05 -13.02
C SER A 21 -2.69 -0.61 -11.78
N ALA A 22 -2.29 -1.82 -11.36
CA ALA A 22 -2.71 -2.35 -10.09
C ALA A 22 -2.33 -1.29 -9.05
N GLU A 23 -3.33 -0.74 -8.36
CA GLU A 23 -3.09 0.18 -7.26
C GLU A 23 -2.25 -0.59 -6.24
N THR A 24 -1.00 -0.17 -6.03
CA THR A 24 -0.10 -0.83 -5.10
C THR A 24 -0.79 -0.86 -3.75
N LEU A 25 -1.00 -2.05 -3.19
CA LEU A 25 -1.72 -2.20 -1.94
C LEU A 25 -0.95 -1.43 -0.85
N LEU A 26 -1.61 -0.48 -0.18
CA LEU A 26 -1.03 0.28 0.92
C LEU A 26 -1.47 -0.33 2.26
N VAL A 27 -0.50 -0.69 3.10
CA VAL A 27 -0.72 -1.23 4.45
C VAL A 27 -0.28 -0.20 5.48
N GLY A 28 -1.24 0.28 6.29
CA GLY A 28 -0.95 1.14 7.44
C GLY A 28 -0.46 0.33 8.63
N VAL A 29 0.64 0.74 9.25
CA VAL A 29 1.21 0.10 10.44
C VAL A 29 1.42 1.15 11.53
N ALA A 30 0.67 1.02 12.63
CA ALA A 30 0.89 1.77 13.85
C ALA A 30 1.87 1.01 14.74
N ALA A 31 2.94 1.68 15.17
CA ALA A 31 3.92 1.09 16.07
C ALA A 31 4.58 2.18 16.93
N PRO A 32 5.12 1.84 18.11
CA PRO A 32 5.82 2.80 18.95
C PRO A 32 7.22 3.06 18.39
N LEU A 33 7.37 4.09 17.56
CA LEU A 33 8.66 4.45 16.93
C LEU A 33 9.48 5.40 17.79
N SER A 34 8.87 5.92 18.87
CA SER A 34 9.51 6.74 19.89
C SER A 34 9.25 6.23 21.31
N GLY A 35 9.90 6.86 22.29
CA GLY A 35 9.72 6.56 23.70
C GLY A 35 10.34 5.23 24.16
N PRO A 36 9.94 4.72 25.34
CA PRO A 36 10.57 3.56 25.98
C PRO A 36 10.45 2.25 25.17
N SER A 37 9.42 2.15 24.33
CA SER A 37 9.13 0.96 23.52
C SER A 37 9.68 1.05 22.09
N ALA A 38 10.49 2.07 21.76
CA ALA A 38 11.01 2.32 20.41
C ALA A 38 11.74 1.11 19.80
N ILE A 39 12.44 0.32 20.62
CA ILE A 39 13.14 -0.88 20.15
C ILE A 39 12.16 -1.89 19.53
N LEU A 40 10.99 -2.07 20.13
CA LEU A 40 9.94 -2.93 19.59
C LEU A 40 9.38 -2.35 18.29
N GLY A 41 9.10 -1.05 18.23
CA GLY A 41 8.62 -0.41 17.00
C GLY A 41 9.60 -0.51 15.84
N LYS A 42 10.91 -0.44 16.10
CA LYS A 42 11.95 -0.67 15.08
C LYS A 42 11.98 -2.10 14.56
N GLN A 43 11.69 -3.10 15.42
CA GLN A 43 11.54 -4.48 14.97
C GLN A 43 10.28 -4.66 14.11
N ILE A 44 9.18 -3.98 14.46
CA ILE A 44 7.95 -3.98 13.66
C ILE A 44 8.17 -3.31 12.31
N GLU A 45 8.80 -2.12 12.27
CA GLU A 45 9.16 -1.40 11.05
C GLU A 45 10.00 -2.27 10.11
N ALA A 46 11.05 -2.91 10.63
CA ALA A 46 11.91 -3.80 9.85
C ALA A 46 11.13 -4.99 9.28
N GLY A 47 10.34 -5.69 10.11
CA GLY A 47 9.55 -6.84 9.67
C GLY A 47 8.47 -6.48 8.65
N ALA A 48 7.76 -5.36 8.87
CA ALA A 48 6.75 -4.86 7.94
C ALA A 48 7.36 -4.47 6.60
N THR A 49 8.51 -3.79 6.60
CA THR A 49 9.22 -3.40 5.37
C THR A 49 9.66 -4.64 4.58
N MET A 50 10.25 -5.63 5.24
CA MET A 50 10.64 -6.89 4.60
C MET A 50 9.44 -7.64 3.98
N ALA A 51 8.29 -7.64 4.66
CA ALA A 51 7.07 -8.27 4.15
C ALA A 51 6.47 -7.51 2.94
N ALA A 52 6.56 -6.17 2.98
CA ALA A 52 6.11 -5.28 1.92
C ALA A 52 6.90 -5.52 0.63
N GLU A 53 8.23 -5.59 0.73
CA GLU A 53 9.13 -5.90 -0.38
C GLU A 53 8.84 -7.28 -1.00
N ALA A 54 8.54 -8.29 -0.17
CA ALA A 54 8.22 -9.63 -0.64
C ALA A 54 6.85 -9.75 -1.31
N SER A 55 5.94 -8.80 -1.05
CA SER A 55 4.52 -8.86 -1.47
C SER A 55 4.14 -7.76 -2.45
N ASP A 56 5.10 -6.99 -2.98
CA ASP A 56 4.88 -5.84 -3.87
C ASP A 56 3.80 -4.87 -3.32
N THR A 57 3.94 -4.57 -2.02
CA THR A 57 2.97 -3.78 -1.23
C THR A 57 3.73 -2.59 -0.65
N GLU A 58 3.05 -1.45 -0.47
CA GLU A 58 3.61 -0.30 0.24
C GLU A 58 3.22 -0.33 1.72
N VAL A 59 4.13 0.08 2.59
CA VAL A 59 3.84 0.21 4.03
C VAL A 59 3.96 1.66 4.46
N ARG A 60 2.93 2.15 5.15
CA ARG A 60 2.94 3.47 5.80
C ARG A 60 3.03 3.30 7.31
N MET A 61 4.17 3.66 7.86
CA MET A 61 4.42 3.63 9.31
C MET A 61 3.92 4.92 9.97
N ILE A 62 3.22 4.80 11.10
CA ILE A 62 2.85 5.94 11.96
C ILE A 62 3.25 5.63 13.40
N ASP A 63 3.85 6.61 14.08
CA ASP A 63 4.23 6.50 15.49
C ASP A 63 3.00 6.66 16.39
N ASP A 64 2.66 5.61 17.13
CA ASP A 64 1.57 5.65 18.13
C ASP A 64 2.05 6.04 19.54
N ALA A 65 3.37 6.21 19.71
CA ALA A 65 4.05 6.49 20.97
C ALA A 65 3.71 5.52 22.13
N CYS A 66 3.17 4.32 21.83
CA CYS A 66 2.65 3.36 22.81
C CYS A 66 1.53 3.95 23.69
N THR A 67 0.68 4.83 23.13
CA THR A 67 -0.42 5.46 23.87
C THR A 67 -1.78 5.20 23.21
N ALA A 68 -2.85 5.21 24.00
CA ALA A 68 -4.21 5.06 23.48
C ALA A 68 -4.58 6.20 22.51
N ASP A 69 -4.24 7.44 22.87
CA ASP A 69 -4.50 8.61 22.03
C ASP A 69 -3.66 8.60 20.75
N GLY A 70 -2.40 8.19 20.83
CA GLY A 70 -1.51 8.04 19.67
C GLY A 70 -1.99 6.94 18.72
N GLY A 71 -2.45 5.80 19.23
CA GLY A 71 -3.06 4.75 18.41
C GLY A 71 -4.34 5.21 17.72
N ALA A 72 -5.19 5.96 18.43
CA ALA A 72 -6.39 6.55 17.83
C ALA A 72 -6.05 7.61 16.76
N ALA A 73 -4.98 8.38 16.96
CA ALA A 73 -4.47 9.31 15.95
C ALA A 73 -3.95 8.58 14.71
N ALA A 74 -3.15 7.54 14.89
CA ALA A 74 -2.65 6.72 13.80
C ALA A 74 -3.77 6.11 12.96
N ALA A 75 -4.81 5.57 13.60
CA ALA A 75 -5.97 5.00 12.90
C ALA A 75 -6.68 6.03 11.99
N ARG A 76 -6.76 7.29 12.39
CA ARG A 76 -7.35 8.38 11.59
C ARG A 76 -6.47 8.81 10.42
N GLU A 77 -5.17 8.54 10.46
CA GLU A 77 -4.26 8.86 9.34
C GLU A 77 -4.27 7.82 8.22
N PHE A 78 -4.78 6.62 8.50
CA PHE A 78 -4.88 5.52 7.53
C PHE A 78 -6.17 5.52 6.71
N THR A 79 -7.18 6.28 7.13
CA THR A 79 -8.46 6.46 6.40
C THR A 79 -8.39 7.61 5.42
#